data_AF-A0A352PKM4-F1
#
_entry.id   AF-A0A352PKM4-F1
#
_cell.length_a   1.000
_cell.length_b   1.000
_cell.length_c   1.000
_cell.angle_alpha   90.00
_cell.angle_beta   90.00
_cell.angle_gamma   90.00
#
_symmetry.space_group_name_H-M   'P 1'
#
loop_
_entity.id
_entity.type
_entity.pdbx_description
1 polymer ?
#
loop_
_entity_poly.entity_id
_entity_poly.type
_entity_poly.pdbx_seq_one_letter_code
_entity_poly.pdbx_strand_id
1 'polypeptide(L)'
;MSKRLVYIIGLLILGIVVAGMWIWQTKQAPAPKTDSIGEQEQPAAQQTAQDSEKPVEVPINTQDEQDQVEQQDEIADEPASQAPSEEVKAAVFAKYTYTLPGEWNLTLKAEKLIQSLASGQQIQFGIVKNTSDEKLVYFAGSVYNQDNDSNMINIYEFNTESQEFERKFKREYSAGDLKIDSMNSSVIPVFHVLAYLPENLLLVLSQNIDDSPGLCADPLLLNETDPENSRALFTLDLKNPYSGFKLYDLTTEEISVLKEKESKCLEGLGAE
;
A
#
# COMPACT_ATOMS: atom_id res chain seq x y z
N MET A 1 -26.49 48.99 17.30
CA MET A 1 -26.51 47.52 17.09
C MET A 1 -25.10 46.99 17.22
N SER A 2 -24.91 45.93 18.01
CA SER A 2 -23.60 45.31 18.24
C SER A 2 -23.05 44.67 16.97
N LYS A 3 -21.78 44.92 16.63
CA LYS A 3 -21.07 44.30 15.49
C LYS A 3 -21.15 42.76 15.51
N ARG A 4 -21.38 42.15 16.68
CA ARG A 4 -21.56 40.70 16.82
C ARG A 4 -22.90 40.20 16.26
N LEU A 5 -23.95 41.03 16.28
CA LEU A 5 -25.28 40.64 15.79
C LEU A 5 -25.33 40.58 14.25
N VAL A 6 -24.59 41.47 13.58
CA VAL A 6 -24.49 41.49 12.11
C VAL A 6 -23.75 40.26 11.59
N TYR A 7 -22.73 39.79 12.31
CA TYR A 7 -21.94 38.62 11.92
C TYR A 7 -22.73 37.31 12.04
N ILE A 8 -23.54 37.17 13.09
CA ILE A 8 -24.37 35.98 13.31
C ILE A 8 -25.47 35.86 12.24
N ILE A 9 -26.09 36.98 11.85
CA ILE A 9 -27.10 36.99 10.77
C ILE A 9 -26.46 36.67 9.41
N GLY A 10 -25.24 37.15 9.15
CA GLY A 10 -24.50 36.83 7.92
C GLY A 10 -24.20 35.33 7.76
N LEU A 11 -23.77 34.66 8.84
CA LEU A 11 -23.48 33.22 8.81
C LEU A 11 -24.72 32.35 8.63
N LEU A 12 -25.87 32.76 9.20
CA LEU A 12 -27.14 32.03 9.04
C LEU A 12 -27.69 32.09 7.61
N ILE A 13 -27.53 33.23 6.92
CA ILE A 13 -27.99 33.37 5.53
C ILE A 13 -27.10 32.56 4.58
N LEU A 14 -25.79 32.49 4.83
CA LEU A 14 -24.86 31.72 3.99
C LEU A 14 -25.13 30.21 4.10
N GLY A 15 -25.48 29.70 5.28
CA GLY A 15 -25.82 28.28 5.49
C GLY A 15 -27.08 27.82 4.74
N ILE A 16 -28.09 28.67 4.62
CA ILE A 16 -29.36 28.32 3.93
C ILE A 16 -29.16 28.21 2.41
N VAL A 17 -28.27 29.02 1.82
CA VAL A 17 -28.01 28.98 0.37
C VAL A 17 -27.27 27.70 -0.04
N VAL A 18 -26.34 27.21 0.79
CA VAL A 18 -25.58 25.98 0.49
C VAL A 18 -26.46 24.73 0.61
N ALA A 19 -27.38 24.68 1.59
CA ALA A 19 -28.31 23.57 1.73
C ALA A 19 -29.34 23.48 0.57
N GLY A 20 -29.73 24.62 -0.01
CA GLY A 20 -30.66 24.67 -1.15
C GLY A 20 -30.07 24.12 -2.45
N MET A 21 -28.76 24.25 -2.66
CA MET A 21 -28.09 23.77 -3.89
C MET A 21 -27.96 22.24 -3.94
N TRP A 22 -27.86 21.56 -2.79
CA TRP A 22 -27.77 20.08 -2.75
C TRP A 22 -29.10 19.37 -3.07
N ILE A 23 -30.24 20.02 -2.82
CA ILE A 23 -31.56 19.40 -3.04
C ILE A 23 -31.98 19.43 -4.53
N TRP A 24 -31.36 20.26 -5.36
CA TRP A 24 -31.77 20.39 -6.77
C TRP A 24 -31.07 19.40 -7.73
N GLN A 25 -29.95 18.79 -7.34
CA GLN A 25 -29.21 17.87 -8.23
C GLN A 25 -29.67 16.40 -8.20
N THR A 26 -30.57 15.99 -7.30
CA THR A 26 -30.98 14.57 -7.18
C THR A 26 -32.26 14.20 -7.95
N LYS A 27 -32.84 15.09 -8.76
CA LYS A 27 -34.14 14.85 -9.43
C LYS A 27 -34.12 14.54 -10.94
N GLN A 28 -33.00 14.13 -11.54
CA GLN A 28 -32.97 13.77 -12.97
C GLN A 28 -32.26 12.44 -13.30
N ALA A 29 -32.60 11.37 -12.60
CA ALA A 29 -32.29 10.01 -13.08
C ALA A 29 -33.54 9.39 -13.74
N PRO A 30 -33.50 9.04 -15.04
CA PRO A 30 -34.58 8.30 -15.68
C PRO A 30 -34.59 6.82 -15.21
N ALA A 31 -35.78 6.29 -14.96
CA ALA A 31 -36.01 4.93 -14.49
C ALA A 31 -35.51 3.87 -15.50
N PRO A 32 -34.92 2.75 -15.03
CA PRO A 32 -34.55 1.64 -15.89
C PRO A 32 -35.80 0.86 -16.35
N LYS A 33 -35.88 0.59 -17.66
CA LYS A 33 -36.89 -0.28 -18.26
C LYS A 33 -36.63 -1.73 -17.85
N THR A 34 -37.66 -2.36 -17.31
CA THR A 34 -37.69 -3.79 -16.96
C THR A 34 -38.12 -4.56 -18.21
N ASP A 35 -37.19 -5.22 -18.88
CA ASP A 35 -37.52 -6.20 -19.91
C ASP A 35 -37.69 -7.58 -19.27
N SER A 36 -38.85 -8.14 -19.56
CA SER A 36 -39.37 -9.44 -19.12
C SER A 36 -38.78 -10.56 -19.98
N ILE A 37 -38.12 -11.53 -19.34
CA ILE A 37 -37.88 -12.90 -19.85
C ILE A 37 -38.16 -13.79 -18.63
N GLY A 38 -39.14 -14.69 -18.58
CA GLY A 38 -39.66 -15.56 -19.62
C GLY A 38 -39.10 -16.97 -19.41
N GLU A 39 -39.77 -17.74 -18.54
CA GLU A 39 -39.84 -19.22 -18.44
C GLU A 39 -38.60 -20.11 -18.73
N GLN A 40 -38.24 -20.98 -17.78
CA GLN A 40 -38.65 -22.40 -17.83
C GLN A 40 -38.19 -23.21 -16.60
N GLU A 41 -39.12 -24.02 -16.10
CA GLU A 41 -39.01 -25.00 -15.02
C GLU A 41 -38.35 -26.34 -15.47
N GLN A 42 -37.55 -26.91 -14.55
CA GLN A 42 -37.43 -28.35 -14.16
C GLN A 42 -36.98 -29.46 -15.15
N PRO A 43 -36.65 -30.70 -14.69
CA PRO A 43 -36.31 -31.16 -13.32
C PRO A 43 -35.06 -32.07 -13.19
N ALA A 44 -34.80 -32.41 -11.92
CA ALA A 44 -33.94 -33.41 -11.30
C ALA A 44 -33.56 -34.71 -12.05
N ALA A 45 -32.36 -35.20 -11.73
CA ALA A 45 -32.05 -36.63 -11.66
C ALA A 45 -31.03 -36.92 -10.54
N GLN A 46 -31.43 -37.77 -9.59
CA GLN A 46 -30.55 -38.48 -8.66
C GLN A 46 -29.80 -39.59 -9.41
N GLN A 47 -28.55 -39.86 -9.06
CA GLN A 47 -28.02 -41.24 -9.07
C GLN A 47 -26.81 -41.43 -8.14
N THR A 48 -26.87 -42.58 -7.48
CA THR A 48 -26.07 -43.18 -6.40
C THR A 48 -24.82 -43.95 -6.88
N ALA A 49 -24.00 -44.35 -5.87
CA ALA A 49 -22.94 -45.39 -5.82
C ALA A 49 -21.52 -44.79 -5.70
N GLN A 50 -20.69 -45.00 -4.66
CA GLN A 50 -20.33 -46.16 -3.81
C GLN A 50 -19.43 -47.20 -4.51
N ASP A 51 -18.11 -47.06 -4.35
CA ASP A 51 -17.04 -48.09 -4.31
C ASP A 51 -15.74 -47.34 -3.93
N SER A 52 -14.94 -47.58 -2.87
CA SER A 52 -14.38 -48.79 -2.23
C SER A 52 -13.43 -49.61 -3.11
N GLU A 53 -12.16 -49.16 -3.23
CA GLU A 53 -11.03 -50.07 -3.46
C GLU A 53 -9.68 -49.53 -2.92
N LYS A 54 -9.28 -50.13 -1.79
CA LYS A 54 -7.96 -50.66 -1.37
C LYS A 54 -6.63 -49.99 -1.80
N PRO A 55 -5.68 -49.78 -0.86
CA PRO A 55 -4.32 -49.35 -1.17
C PRO A 55 -3.44 -50.54 -1.61
N VAL A 56 -2.61 -50.32 -2.63
CA VAL A 56 -1.60 -51.27 -3.11
C VAL A 56 -0.25 -50.91 -2.47
N GLU A 57 0.24 -51.79 -1.60
CA GLU A 57 1.62 -51.83 -1.11
C GLU A 57 2.53 -52.38 -2.22
N VAL A 58 3.69 -51.73 -2.45
CA VAL A 58 4.79 -52.27 -3.26
C VAL A 58 6.10 -52.05 -2.49
N PRO A 59 7.02 -53.04 -2.49
CA PRO A 59 7.95 -53.25 -1.39
C PRO A 59 9.30 -52.53 -1.50
N ILE A 60 9.90 -52.43 -0.31
CA ILE A 60 11.30 -52.16 0.00
C ILE A 60 12.20 -53.14 -0.77
N ASN A 61 13.20 -52.62 -1.46
CA ASN A 61 14.38 -53.39 -1.86
C ASN A 61 15.65 -52.64 -1.43
N THR A 62 16.48 -53.33 -0.65
CA THR A 62 17.76 -52.90 -0.11
C THR A 62 18.81 -53.87 -0.64
N GLN A 63 19.87 -53.36 -1.27
CA GLN A 63 21.20 -53.95 -1.42
C GLN A 63 22.08 -52.87 -2.10
N ASP A 64 23.01 -52.23 -1.37
CA ASP A 64 24.38 -52.68 -1.09
C ASP A 64 25.18 -53.03 -2.36
N GLU A 65 26.02 -52.11 -2.85
CA GLU A 65 27.46 -52.36 -3.03
C GLU A 65 28.24 -51.06 -3.29
N GLN A 66 29.44 -51.02 -2.71
CA GLN A 66 30.44 -49.96 -2.73
C GLN A 66 31.18 -49.94 -4.08
N ASP A 67 31.55 -48.77 -4.59
CA ASP A 67 32.97 -48.44 -4.80
C ASP A 67 33.21 -47.00 -5.27
N GLN A 68 34.42 -46.55 -4.94
CA GLN A 68 35.03 -45.23 -4.96
C GLN A 68 35.04 -44.53 -6.33
N VAL A 69 34.97 -43.18 -6.34
CA VAL A 69 35.94 -42.29 -7.02
C VAL A 69 35.84 -40.89 -6.40
N GLU A 70 36.97 -40.36 -5.95
CA GLU A 70 37.19 -38.96 -5.58
C GLU A 70 36.82 -38.00 -6.71
N GLN A 71 35.91 -37.06 -6.46
CA GLN A 71 35.86 -35.79 -7.18
C GLN A 71 35.78 -34.65 -6.15
N GLN A 72 36.88 -33.89 -6.09
CA GLN A 72 36.93 -32.58 -5.46
C GLN A 72 36.05 -31.63 -6.26
N ASP A 73 34.82 -31.43 -5.81
CA ASP A 73 34.03 -30.29 -6.23
C ASP A 73 34.48 -29.07 -5.42
N GLU A 74 35.08 -28.17 -6.17
CA GLU A 74 35.28 -26.76 -5.93
C GLU A 74 34.12 -26.19 -5.09
N ILE A 75 34.41 -25.81 -3.84
CA ILE A 75 33.51 -25.02 -3.00
C ILE A 75 33.36 -23.69 -3.74
N ALA A 76 32.29 -23.59 -4.53
CA ALA A 76 31.80 -22.31 -5.00
C ALA A 76 31.47 -21.51 -3.75
N ASP A 77 32.30 -20.53 -3.44
CA ASP A 77 31.99 -19.44 -2.53
C ASP A 77 30.65 -18.86 -3.01
N GLU A 78 29.58 -19.28 -2.35
CA GLU A 78 28.29 -18.63 -2.41
C GLU A 78 28.58 -17.17 -2.03
N PRO A 79 28.36 -16.19 -2.93
CA PRO A 79 28.65 -14.81 -2.60
C PRO A 79 27.74 -14.47 -1.43
N ALA A 80 28.34 -14.35 -0.25
CA ALA A 80 27.67 -13.88 0.95
C ALA A 80 26.86 -12.67 0.53
N SER A 81 25.53 -12.79 0.61
CA SER A 81 24.60 -11.70 0.38
C SER A 81 24.93 -10.62 1.41
N GLN A 82 25.87 -9.74 1.07
CA GLN A 82 26.28 -8.64 1.91
C GLN A 82 25.11 -7.69 1.94
N ALA A 83 24.38 -7.72 3.06
CA ALA A 83 23.37 -6.72 3.35
C ALA A 83 23.97 -5.33 3.04
N PRO A 84 23.20 -4.39 2.47
CA PRO A 84 23.74 -3.14 1.99
C PRO A 84 24.40 -2.41 3.16
N SER A 85 25.62 -1.91 2.97
CA SER A 85 26.31 -1.18 4.03
C SER A 85 25.46 0.02 4.46
N GLU A 86 25.52 0.38 5.75
CA GLU A 86 24.75 1.50 6.32
C GLU A 86 25.01 2.82 5.57
N GLU A 87 26.21 2.98 5.00
CA GLU A 87 26.58 4.12 4.14
C GLU A 87 25.76 4.19 2.85
N VAL A 88 25.44 3.04 2.23
CA VAL A 88 24.59 2.98 1.02
C VAL A 88 23.15 3.37 1.36
N LYS A 89 22.63 2.96 2.52
CA LYS A 89 21.27 3.33 2.96
C LYS A 89 21.17 4.83 3.25
N ALA A 90 22.11 5.40 3.99
CA ALA A 90 22.14 6.84 4.26
C ALA A 90 22.21 7.68 2.97
N ALA A 91 22.95 7.21 1.95
CA ALA A 91 23.01 7.85 0.64
C ALA A 91 21.67 7.83 -0.12
N VAL A 92 20.83 6.80 0.10
CA VAL A 92 19.46 6.74 -0.46
C VAL A 92 18.62 7.86 0.15
N PHE A 93 18.64 8.04 1.47
CA PHE A 93 17.83 9.06 2.15
C PHE A 93 18.25 10.49 1.83
N ALA A 94 19.53 10.74 1.53
CA ALA A 94 20.00 12.05 1.08
C ALA A 94 19.40 12.48 -0.29
N LYS A 95 18.99 11.53 -1.13
CA LYS A 95 18.43 11.76 -2.48
C LYS A 95 16.99 11.30 -2.63
N TYR A 96 16.42 10.82 -1.53
CA TYR A 96 15.12 10.21 -1.54
C TYR A 96 14.04 11.26 -1.87
N THR A 97 13.31 10.99 -2.95
CA THR A 97 12.17 11.78 -3.40
C THR A 97 11.05 10.84 -3.80
N TYR A 98 9.85 11.15 -3.33
CA TYR A 98 8.61 10.57 -3.82
C TYR A 98 7.83 11.67 -4.53
N THR A 99 6.98 11.26 -5.46
CA THR A 99 6.07 12.18 -6.17
C THR A 99 4.68 12.06 -5.55
N LEU A 100 4.02 13.19 -5.30
CA LEU A 100 2.63 13.17 -4.86
C LEU A 100 1.71 12.76 -6.03
N PRO A 101 0.55 12.14 -5.76
CA PRO A 101 -0.42 11.82 -6.82
C PRO A 101 -0.79 13.02 -7.70
N GLY A 102 -0.90 14.22 -7.13
CA GLY A 102 -1.18 15.46 -7.88
C GLY A 102 -0.05 15.95 -8.79
N GLU A 103 1.18 15.46 -8.58
CA GLU A 103 2.38 15.88 -9.32
C GLU A 103 2.77 14.88 -10.42
N TRP A 104 2.32 13.63 -10.31
CA TRP A 104 2.60 12.61 -11.32
C TRP A 104 1.58 12.64 -12.46
N ASN A 105 2.05 12.94 -13.67
CA ASN A 105 1.21 13.12 -14.85
C ASN A 105 0.42 11.87 -15.30
N LEU A 106 0.75 10.68 -14.78
CA LEU A 106 0.05 9.42 -15.10
C LEU A 106 -0.94 8.98 -14.02
N THR A 107 -1.09 9.71 -12.90
CA THR A 107 -1.96 9.32 -11.77
C THR A 107 -3.37 8.96 -12.22
N LEU A 108 -4.07 9.85 -12.93
CA LEU A 108 -5.45 9.60 -13.38
C LEU A 108 -5.58 8.34 -14.24
N LYS A 109 -4.53 8.04 -15.02
CA LYS A 109 -4.51 6.85 -15.87
C LYS A 109 -4.28 5.58 -15.04
N ALA A 110 -3.33 5.60 -14.12
CA ALA A 110 -3.06 4.51 -13.21
C ALA A 110 -4.29 4.22 -12.32
N GLU A 111 -4.95 5.25 -11.79
CA GLU A 111 -6.19 5.13 -11.01
C GLU A 111 -7.31 4.47 -11.82
N LYS A 112 -7.53 4.91 -13.06
CA LYS A 112 -8.54 4.30 -13.94
C LYS A 112 -8.27 2.81 -14.16
N LEU A 113 -7.00 2.42 -14.26
CA LEU A 113 -6.61 1.03 -14.45
C LEU A 113 -6.87 0.19 -13.19
N ILE A 114 -6.46 0.65 -12.00
CA ILE A 114 -6.69 -0.09 -10.75
C ILE A 114 -8.18 -0.13 -10.35
N GLN A 115 -8.97 0.86 -10.76
CA GLN A 115 -10.43 0.85 -10.57
C GLN A 115 -11.12 -0.31 -11.30
N SER A 116 -10.50 -0.88 -12.34
CA SER A 116 -11.01 -2.09 -13.00
C SER A 116 -10.91 -3.34 -12.12
N LEU A 117 -10.04 -3.34 -11.09
CA LEU A 117 -9.87 -4.45 -10.16
C LEU A 117 -10.82 -4.35 -8.96
N ALA A 118 -11.00 -3.14 -8.44
CA ALA A 118 -11.98 -2.85 -7.40
C ALA A 118 -12.44 -1.40 -7.54
N SER A 119 -13.75 -1.23 -7.66
CA SER A 119 -14.37 0.09 -7.77
C SER A 119 -14.05 0.94 -6.55
N GLY A 120 -13.76 2.23 -6.75
CA GLY A 120 -13.43 3.15 -5.66
C GLY A 120 -11.96 3.14 -5.23
N GLN A 121 -11.09 2.33 -5.84
CA GLN A 121 -9.66 2.43 -5.57
C GLN A 121 -9.07 3.78 -5.99
N GLN A 122 -8.21 4.31 -5.12
CA GLN A 122 -7.48 5.56 -5.32
C GLN A 122 -6.02 5.40 -4.89
N ILE A 123 -5.13 6.13 -5.55
CA ILE A 123 -3.72 6.22 -5.15
C ILE A 123 -3.67 7.18 -3.96
N GLN A 124 -3.21 6.69 -2.81
CA GLN A 124 -3.26 7.44 -1.56
C GLN A 124 -2.15 8.48 -1.49
N PHE A 125 -0.91 8.00 -1.50
CA PHE A 125 0.27 8.82 -1.30
C PHE A 125 1.52 8.10 -1.77
N GLY A 126 2.51 8.89 -2.20
CA GLY A 126 3.85 8.38 -2.49
C GLY A 126 3.89 7.53 -3.75
N ILE A 127 4.40 8.11 -4.83
CA ILE A 127 4.76 7.40 -6.05
C ILE A 127 6.27 7.40 -6.16
N VAL A 128 6.83 6.20 -6.29
CA VAL A 128 8.27 5.98 -6.13
C VAL A 128 8.81 5.30 -7.35
N LYS A 129 9.85 5.88 -7.96
CA LYS A 129 10.54 5.26 -9.09
C LYS A 129 11.49 4.17 -8.61
N ASN A 130 11.55 3.07 -9.36
CA ASN A 130 12.61 2.10 -9.21
C ASN A 130 13.93 2.74 -9.70
N THR A 131 14.95 2.77 -8.84
CA THR A 131 16.25 3.37 -9.19
C THR A 131 17.07 2.50 -10.13
N SER A 132 16.73 1.22 -10.28
CA SER A 132 17.38 0.28 -11.19
C SER A 132 16.69 0.21 -12.56
N ASP A 133 15.41 0.59 -12.64
CA ASP A 133 14.63 0.65 -13.87
C ASP A 133 13.64 1.82 -13.80
N GLU A 134 14.01 2.98 -14.34
CA GLU A 134 13.21 4.21 -14.25
C GLU A 134 11.82 4.12 -14.88
N LYS A 135 11.55 3.06 -15.66
CA LYS A 135 10.24 2.80 -16.26
C LYS A 135 9.25 2.26 -15.23
N LEU A 136 9.72 1.66 -14.15
CA LEU A 136 8.89 1.07 -13.10
C LEU A 136 8.67 2.07 -11.98
N VAL A 137 7.42 2.21 -11.57
CA VAL A 137 7.04 2.98 -10.38
C VAL A 137 6.17 2.14 -9.45
N TYR A 138 6.24 2.46 -8.17
CA TYR A 138 5.46 1.80 -7.13
C TYR A 138 4.60 2.81 -6.39
N PHE A 139 3.38 2.40 -6.04
CA PHE A 139 2.46 3.20 -5.24
C PHE A 139 1.48 2.31 -4.48
N ALA A 140 0.90 2.86 -3.41
CA ALA A 140 -0.15 2.21 -2.64
C ALA A 140 -1.52 2.68 -3.14
N GLY A 141 -2.42 1.72 -3.36
CA GLY A 141 -3.84 1.96 -3.62
C GLY A 141 -4.67 1.44 -2.47
N SER A 142 -5.76 2.13 -2.14
CA SER A 142 -6.70 1.67 -1.12
C SER A 142 -8.15 1.82 -1.57
N VAL A 143 -9.02 0.96 -1.05
CA VAL A 143 -10.48 1.05 -1.19
C VAL A 143 -11.13 0.72 0.13
N TYR A 144 -11.85 1.70 0.67
CA TYR A 144 -12.64 1.53 1.88
C TYR A 144 -13.94 0.80 1.56
N ASN A 145 -14.21 -0.26 2.31
CA ASN A 145 -15.47 -0.99 2.28
C ASN A 145 -16.30 -0.61 3.50
N GLN A 146 -17.39 0.12 3.25
CA GLN A 146 -18.28 0.62 4.29
C GLN A 146 -19.11 -0.49 4.94
N ASP A 147 -19.37 -1.60 4.23
CA ASP A 147 -20.25 -2.66 4.73
C ASP A 147 -19.63 -3.45 5.90
N ASN A 148 -18.30 -3.53 5.94
CA ASN A 148 -17.55 -4.28 6.95
C ASN A 148 -16.50 -3.43 7.69
N ASP A 149 -16.54 -2.11 7.52
CA ASP A 149 -15.61 -1.15 8.12
C ASP A 149 -14.14 -1.59 7.96
N SER A 150 -13.78 -1.88 6.71
CA SER A 150 -12.44 -2.36 6.34
C SER A 150 -11.84 -1.51 5.22
N ASN A 151 -10.51 -1.52 5.11
CA ASN A 151 -9.80 -0.97 3.97
C ASN A 151 -8.96 -2.05 3.31
N MET A 152 -9.16 -2.23 2.01
CA MET A 152 -8.33 -3.09 1.20
C MET A 152 -7.16 -2.29 0.67
N ILE A 153 -5.99 -2.55 1.22
CA ILE A 153 -4.74 -1.94 0.79
C ILE A 153 -4.05 -2.85 -0.24
N ASN A 154 -3.54 -2.21 -1.28
CA ASN A 154 -2.80 -2.83 -2.36
C ASN A 154 -1.51 -2.05 -2.60
N ILE A 155 -0.44 -2.74 -3.00
CA ILE A 155 0.76 -2.10 -3.55
C ILE A 155 0.93 -2.58 -4.97
N TYR A 156 1.09 -1.62 -5.87
CA TYR A 156 1.20 -1.85 -7.31
C TYR A 156 2.60 -1.50 -7.80
N GLU A 157 3.07 -2.28 -8.77
CA GLU A 157 4.13 -1.91 -9.70
C GLU A 157 3.45 -1.46 -11.00
N PHE A 158 3.88 -0.34 -11.56
CA PHE A 158 3.33 0.21 -12.79
C PHE A 158 4.45 0.52 -13.77
N ASN A 159 4.35 -0.02 -14.97
CA ASN A 159 5.29 0.28 -16.05
C ASN A 159 4.82 1.53 -16.79
N THR A 160 5.59 2.61 -16.73
CA THR A 160 5.25 3.90 -17.32
C THR A 160 5.25 3.91 -18.85
N GLU A 161 5.95 2.99 -19.50
CA GLU A 161 5.99 2.86 -20.96
C GLU A 161 4.84 2.00 -21.49
N SER A 162 4.70 0.76 -21.00
CA SER A 162 3.64 -0.17 -21.44
C SER A 162 2.29 0.17 -20.81
N GLN A 163 2.28 0.90 -19.69
CA GLN A 163 1.10 1.26 -18.90
C GLN A 163 0.35 0.04 -18.35
N GLU A 164 1.09 -1.04 -18.17
CA GLU A 164 0.64 -2.24 -17.48
C GLU A 164 0.98 -2.13 -16.00
N PHE A 165 0.21 -2.83 -15.17
CA PHE A 165 0.46 -2.89 -13.74
C PHE A 165 0.45 -4.33 -13.25
N GLU A 166 1.21 -4.56 -12.19
CA GLU A 166 1.18 -5.79 -11.41
C GLU A 166 0.85 -5.45 -9.95
N ARG A 167 -0.07 -6.21 -9.34
CA ARG A 167 -0.33 -6.07 -7.91
C ARG A 167 0.67 -6.92 -7.13
N LYS A 168 1.63 -6.26 -6.47
CA LYS A 168 2.66 -6.92 -5.66
C LYS A 168 2.11 -7.35 -4.30
N PHE A 169 1.24 -6.55 -3.69
CA PHE A 169 0.65 -6.84 -2.38
C PHE A 169 -0.85 -6.56 -2.35
N LYS A 170 -1.60 -7.35 -1.57
CA LYS A 170 -3.02 -7.15 -1.27
C LYS A 170 -3.32 -7.64 0.15
N ARG A 171 -3.93 -6.79 0.97
CA ARG A 171 -4.52 -7.21 2.24
C ARG A 171 -5.69 -6.32 2.62
N GLU A 172 -6.69 -6.93 3.23
CA GLU A 172 -7.80 -6.23 3.85
C GLU A 172 -7.51 -6.06 5.35
N TYR A 173 -7.78 -4.86 5.86
CA TYR A 173 -7.60 -4.50 7.26
C TYR A 173 -8.90 -3.89 7.79
N SER A 174 -9.47 -4.49 8.81
CA SER A 174 -10.52 -3.89 9.64
C SER A 174 -9.92 -3.12 10.82
N ALA A 175 -10.74 -2.33 11.51
CA ALA A 175 -10.34 -1.65 12.72
C ALA A 175 -9.75 -2.63 13.75
N GLY A 176 -8.52 -2.39 14.20
CA GLY A 176 -7.80 -3.24 15.15
C GLY A 176 -7.09 -4.47 14.55
N ASP A 177 -7.15 -4.69 13.23
CA ASP A 177 -6.45 -5.80 12.57
C ASP A 177 -4.93 -5.60 12.49
N LEU A 178 -4.47 -4.35 12.58
CA LEU A 178 -3.05 -4.05 12.72
C LEU A 178 -2.60 -4.36 14.14
N LYS A 179 -2.47 -5.65 14.46
CA LYS A 179 -1.42 -6.12 15.36
C LYS A 179 -0.17 -6.40 14.53
N ILE A 180 0.33 -5.41 13.79
CA ILE A 180 1.70 -5.51 13.27
C ILE A 180 2.59 -5.21 14.45
N ASP A 181 2.94 -6.27 15.21
CA ASP A 181 3.89 -6.46 16.33
C ASP A 181 4.21 -5.32 17.34
N SER A 182 3.64 -4.13 17.21
CA SER A 182 3.97 -2.93 17.98
C SER A 182 2.94 -1.79 17.85
N MET A 183 2.06 -1.81 16.84
CA MET A 183 1.00 -0.80 16.68
C MET A 183 -0.26 -1.18 17.45
N ASN A 184 -0.70 -0.34 18.39
CA ASN A 184 -2.01 -0.47 19.06
C ASN A 184 -2.98 0.56 18.48
N SER A 185 -3.16 0.57 17.16
CA SER A 185 -4.12 1.47 16.53
C SER A 185 -5.48 0.80 16.42
N SER A 186 -6.52 1.44 16.97
CA SER A 186 -7.92 1.07 16.73
C SER A 186 -8.42 1.59 15.36
N VAL A 187 -7.52 2.12 14.54
CA VAL A 187 -7.85 2.83 13.30
C VAL A 187 -7.37 2.05 12.09
N ILE A 188 -8.11 2.23 11.00
CA ILE A 188 -7.83 1.63 9.70
C ILE A 188 -6.60 2.32 9.10
N PRO A 189 -5.57 1.57 8.69
CA PRO A 189 -4.36 2.17 8.15
C PRO A 189 -4.53 2.72 6.75
N VAL A 190 -3.63 3.64 6.42
CA VAL A 190 -3.27 4.05 5.07
C VAL A 190 -1.78 3.79 4.87
N PHE A 191 -1.41 3.26 3.72
CA PHE A 191 -0.02 3.00 3.36
C PHE A 191 0.49 4.07 2.39
N HIS A 192 1.67 4.59 2.70
CA HIS A 192 2.41 5.53 1.86
C HIS A 192 3.66 4.81 1.38
N VAL A 193 3.82 4.61 0.07
CA VAL A 193 5.09 4.08 -0.46
C VAL A 193 6.08 5.22 -0.46
N LEU A 194 7.08 5.09 0.40
CA LEU A 194 8.08 6.13 0.59
C LEU A 194 9.23 5.87 -0.37
N ALA A 195 10.07 4.87 -0.19
CA ALA A 195 11.30 4.73 -0.96
C ALA A 195 11.43 3.36 -1.65
N TYR A 196 12.24 3.32 -2.71
CA TYR A 196 12.78 2.08 -3.27
C TYR A 196 14.21 1.93 -2.75
N LEU A 197 14.42 0.91 -1.94
CA LEU A 197 15.69 0.62 -1.28
C LEU A 197 16.46 -0.47 -2.06
N PRO A 198 17.77 -0.63 -1.79
CA PRO A 198 18.54 -1.75 -2.33
C PRO A 198 17.88 -3.11 -2.03
N GLU A 199 18.30 -4.14 -2.77
CA GLU A 199 17.80 -5.52 -2.66
C GLU A 199 16.33 -5.75 -3.07
N ASN A 200 15.69 -4.78 -3.73
CA ASN A 200 14.28 -4.81 -4.15
C ASN A 200 13.31 -4.68 -2.97
N LEU A 201 13.63 -3.80 -2.02
CA LEU A 201 12.75 -3.49 -0.91
C LEU A 201 11.99 -2.18 -1.17
N LEU A 202 10.70 -2.13 -0.83
CA LEU A 202 9.96 -0.88 -0.70
C LEU A 202 9.89 -0.47 0.76
N LEU A 203 10.20 0.79 1.03
CA LEU A 203 9.93 1.40 2.33
C LEU A 203 8.51 1.96 2.32
N VAL A 204 7.69 1.55 3.27
CA VAL A 204 6.28 1.87 3.38
C VAL A 204 6.00 2.43 4.76
N LEU A 205 5.37 3.61 4.83
CA LEU A 205 4.84 4.14 6.07
C LEU A 205 3.38 3.70 6.21
N SER A 206 3.05 3.10 7.34
CA SER A 206 1.68 2.89 7.78
C SER A 206 1.33 3.98 8.78
N GLN A 207 0.20 4.65 8.58
CA GLN A 207 -0.33 5.65 9.50
C GLN A 207 -1.86 5.72 9.44
N ASN A 208 -2.45 6.49 10.35
CA ASN A 208 -3.86 6.85 10.28
C ASN A 208 -4.12 7.83 9.11
N ILE A 209 -5.31 7.80 8.52
CA ILE A 209 -5.74 8.69 7.44
C ILE A 209 -5.75 10.17 7.86
N ASP A 210 -6.00 10.46 9.12
CA ASP A 210 -6.09 11.83 9.64
C ASP A 210 -4.72 12.48 9.93
N ASP A 211 -3.64 11.69 9.85
CA ASP A 211 -2.29 12.08 10.22
C ASP A 211 -1.47 12.61 9.04
N SER A 212 -1.90 13.74 8.47
CA SER A 212 -1.15 14.36 7.38
C SER A 212 0.13 15.07 7.90
N PRO A 213 1.32 14.79 7.34
CA PRO A 213 2.53 15.53 7.71
C PRO A 213 2.38 17.03 7.42
N GLY A 214 2.98 17.85 8.29
CA GLY A 214 3.15 19.28 8.03
C GLY A 214 4.04 19.55 6.81
N LEU A 215 4.04 20.80 6.34
CA LEU A 215 4.67 21.21 5.06
C LEU A 215 6.17 20.87 4.93
N CYS A 216 6.90 20.87 6.06
CA CYS A 216 8.31 20.50 6.13
C CYS A 216 8.55 19.20 6.90
N ALA A 217 7.50 18.49 7.32
CA ALA A 217 7.67 17.23 8.03
C ALA A 217 8.07 16.15 7.02
N ASP A 218 9.20 15.48 7.26
CA ASP A 218 9.63 14.34 6.48
C ASP A 218 8.85 13.11 6.96
N PRO A 219 8.08 12.44 6.08
CA PRO A 219 7.24 11.31 6.46
C PRO A 219 8.02 10.17 7.14
N LEU A 220 9.33 10.08 6.89
CA LEU A 220 10.19 9.08 7.52
C LEU A 220 10.41 9.36 9.01
N LEU A 221 10.43 10.62 9.44
CA LEU A 221 10.64 10.98 10.84
C LEU A 221 9.36 10.90 11.68
N LEU A 222 8.21 10.60 11.06
CA LEU A 222 6.93 10.56 11.77
C LEU A 222 6.83 9.39 12.75
N ASN A 223 7.54 8.30 12.52
CA ASN A 223 7.61 7.17 13.46
C ASN A 223 8.30 7.57 14.78
N GLU A 224 9.39 8.35 14.69
CA GLU A 224 10.17 8.80 15.86
C GLU A 224 9.42 9.79 16.76
N THR A 225 8.42 10.46 16.19
CA THR A 225 7.69 11.55 16.86
C THR A 225 6.34 11.12 17.41
N ASP A 226 5.99 9.85 17.27
CA ASP A 226 4.68 9.31 17.66
C ASP A 226 4.78 8.41 18.91
N PRO A 227 4.48 8.94 20.11
CA PRO A 227 4.54 8.18 21.36
C PRO A 227 3.43 7.11 21.47
N GLU A 228 2.44 7.09 20.57
CA GLU A 228 1.29 6.17 20.62
C GLU A 228 1.42 4.98 19.65
N ASN A 229 2.53 4.86 18.91
CA ASN A 229 2.76 3.84 17.87
C ASN A 229 1.64 3.77 16.82
N SER A 230 0.99 4.90 16.52
CA SER A 230 -0.02 5.01 15.46
C SER A 230 0.62 5.04 14.06
N ARG A 231 1.94 5.24 14.00
CA ARG A 231 2.77 5.27 12.79
C ARG A 231 3.91 4.27 12.88
N ALA A 232 4.25 3.65 11.75
CA ALA A 232 5.36 2.70 11.68
C ALA A 232 5.91 2.63 10.25
N LEU A 233 7.24 2.51 10.17
CA LEU A 233 7.95 2.26 8.93
C LEU A 233 8.17 0.77 8.74
N PHE A 234 7.92 0.31 7.52
CA PHE A 234 8.05 -1.07 7.14
C PHE A 234 8.83 -1.22 5.84
N THR A 235 9.47 -2.37 5.67
CA THR A 235 9.94 -2.85 4.38
C THR A 235 9.03 -3.94 3.83
N LEU A 236 8.82 -3.89 2.52
CA LEU A 236 8.20 -4.96 1.73
C LEU A 236 9.24 -5.51 0.75
N ASP A 237 9.48 -6.82 0.79
CA ASP A 237 10.34 -7.49 -0.17
C ASP A 237 9.59 -7.75 -1.48
N LEU A 238 10.02 -7.12 -2.58
CA LEU A 238 9.37 -7.29 -3.88
C LEU A 238 9.65 -8.64 -4.54
N LYS A 239 10.68 -9.38 -4.11
CA LYS A 239 10.91 -10.76 -4.56
C LYS A 239 9.91 -11.72 -3.95
N ASN A 240 9.45 -11.44 -2.73
CA ASN A 240 8.44 -12.23 -2.03
C ASN A 240 7.47 -11.35 -1.23
N PRO A 241 6.58 -10.58 -1.89
CA PRO A 241 5.76 -9.58 -1.22
C PRO A 241 4.70 -10.19 -0.28
N TYR A 242 4.44 -11.49 -0.41
CA TYR A 242 3.52 -12.23 0.47
C TYR A 242 4.17 -12.72 1.76
N SER A 243 5.49 -12.54 1.95
CA SER A 243 6.14 -12.78 3.25
C SER A 243 5.70 -11.80 4.34
N GLY A 244 4.97 -10.75 3.95
CA GLY A 244 4.53 -9.68 4.84
C GLY A 244 5.57 -8.58 5.00
N PHE A 245 5.22 -7.61 5.83
CA PHE A 245 6.05 -6.45 6.15
C PHE A 245 7.02 -6.76 7.28
N LYS A 246 8.20 -6.14 7.23
CA LYS A 246 9.17 -6.14 8.33
C LYS A 246 9.35 -4.73 8.84
N LEU A 247 9.42 -4.54 10.16
CA LEU A 247 9.69 -3.23 10.75
C LEU A 247 11.01 -2.67 10.22
N TYR A 248 11.04 -1.37 9.95
CA TYR A 248 12.24 -0.65 9.55
C TYR A 248 12.55 0.43 10.56
N ASP A 249 13.64 0.23 11.31
CA ASP A 249 14.15 1.23 12.24
C ASP A 249 15.16 2.11 11.49
N LEU A 250 14.97 3.43 11.59
CA LEU A 250 15.93 4.38 11.04
C LEU A 250 17.22 4.36 11.85
N THR A 251 18.34 4.49 11.16
CA THR A 251 19.65 4.62 11.84
C THR A 251 19.85 6.04 12.36
N THR A 252 20.81 6.22 13.26
CA THR A 252 21.12 7.56 13.81
C THR A 252 21.58 8.53 12.71
N GLU A 253 22.35 8.02 11.75
CA GLU A 253 22.83 8.74 10.58
C GLU A 253 21.67 9.17 9.67
N GLU A 254 20.73 8.27 9.37
CA GLU A 254 19.53 8.58 8.58
C GLU A 254 18.68 9.65 9.25
N ILE A 255 18.43 9.51 10.55
CA ILE A 255 17.68 10.50 11.34
C ILE A 255 18.36 11.87 11.28
N SER A 256 19.70 11.92 11.39
CA SER A 256 20.44 13.19 11.32
C SER A 256 20.28 13.86 9.96
N VAL A 257 20.40 13.11 8.86
CA VAL A 257 20.24 13.64 7.49
C VAL A 257 18.82 14.17 7.27
N LEU A 258 17.81 13.42 7.71
CA LEU A 258 16.41 13.81 7.56
C LEU A 258 16.08 15.07 8.39
N LYS A 259 16.57 15.16 9.63
CA LYS A 259 16.36 16.35 10.49
C LYS A 259 17.04 17.60 9.92
N GLU A 260 18.23 17.45 9.34
CA GLU A 260 18.91 18.56 8.66
C GLU A 260 18.07 19.06 7.47
N LYS A 261 17.47 18.15 6.70
CA LYS A 261 16.60 18.48 5.58
C LYS A 261 15.32 19.20 6.03
N GLU A 262 14.65 18.72 7.08
CA GLU A 262 13.50 19.41 7.68
C GLU A 262 13.88 20.83 8.15
N SER A 263 15.02 20.98 8.84
CA SER A 263 15.52 22.28 9.33
C SER A 263 15.75 23.26 8.18
N LYS A 264 16.38 22.83 7.09
CA LYS A 264 16.59 23.66 5.90
C LYS A 264 15.28 24.08 5.24
N CYS A 265 14.28 23.20 5.21
CA CYS A 265 12.94 23.54 4.73
C CYS A 265 12.31 24.64 5.59
N LEU A 266 12.35 24.49 6.91
CA LEU A 266 11.79 25.46 7.86
C LEU A 266 12.50 26.83 7.79
N GLU A 267 13.82 26.84 7.67
CA GLU A 267 14.60 28.07 7.47
C GLU A 267 14.20 28.80 6.19
N GLY A 268 13.98 28.06 5.10
CA GLY A 268 13.52 28.62 3.84
C GLY A 268 12.13 29.26 3.93
N LEU A 269 11.23 28.72 4.78
CA LEU A 269 9.90 29.29 5.02
C LEU A 269 9.92 30.52 5.95
N GLY A 270 10.94 30.67 6.79
CA GLY A 270 11.10 31.79 7.71
C GLY A 270 11.87 32.99 7.15
N ALA A 271 12.36 32.89 5.90
CA ALA A 271 13.19 33.89 5.25
C ALA A 271 12.43 34.91 4.37
N GLU A 272 11.09 34.98 4.48
CA GLU A 272 10.24 35.96 3.78
C GLU A 272 9.82 37.15 4.65
#